data_AF-J2X7Z1-F1
#
_entry.id   AF-J2X7Z1-F1
#
_cell.length_a   1.000
_cell.length_b   1.000
_cell.length_c   1.000
_cell.angle_alpha   90.00
_cell.angle_beta   90.00
_cell.angle_gamma   90.00
#
_symmetry.space_group_name_H-M   'P 1'
#
loop_
_entity.id
_entity.type
_entity.pdbx_description
1 polymer ?
#
loop_
_entity_poly.entity_id
_entity_poly.type
_entity_poly.pdbx_seq_one_letter_code
_entity_poly.pdbx_strand_id
1 'polypeptide(L)'
;MYSEQGLSVRGATALPTASTDAGGAARYGVGFLVLTLGGFLLWACLAPLDQGVVGSGTVVVAGERKAVQSLVGGVVEKLLVSDGDRVTQGQLLVQLNTVQAQSQRDVILGKLLNDRSVEARLIAERLGKGEIQWPAQLLERVDEPRVKAAMDLQSQLFLTRRAELGSRLQIIEHEVEALQQQLLGYEGLKRNYDSQMNFQQQELKGLRDLASEGYIPRNKLLEAERNAAQLAGQIASGVGDVGRTRQAINESRLKALQAQQEFRRDAETQLSEVSAEAAGYADQINALQFEVDNGAIRAPVSGQVMDVSVHTVGGVTQAGQTLMQVVPLDAPMAITARFEPLMADKLRPGLPVHVHFTALQRVDTPTVTGTVATVSADQLIDEQTHQPYFSAKVDIPADTVASLQAAGLLVRPGMLADVTVVTGERTLMNYLMKPLRERLLVAFKEE
;
A
#
# COMPACT_ATOMS: atom_id res chain seq x y z
N MET A 1 -116.79 84.09 -31.65
CA MET A 1 -115.36 84.46 -31.55
C MET A 1 -114.62 83.26 -30.99
N TYR A 2 -113.69 82.67 -31.78
CA TYR A 2 -112.60 81.71 -31.47
C TYR A 2 -112.94 80.49 -30.57
N SER A 3 -113.04 79.25 -31.10
CA SER A 3 -111.96 78.28 -31.45
C SER A 3 -111.06 77.94 -30.25
N GLU A 4 -110.59 76.73 -29.97
CA GLU A 4 -110.73 75.35 -30.45
C GLU A 4 -109.97 74.54 -29.37
N GLN A 5 -110.60 73.53 -28.79
CA GLN A 5 -110.32 72.10 -29.00
C GLN A 5 -109.54 71.49 -27.84
N GLY A 6 -110.14 70.43 -27.31
CA GLY A 6 -109.67 69.67 -26.16
C GLY A 6 -108.66 68.59 -26.53
N LEU A 7 -107.97 68.12 -25.49
CA LEU A 7 -107.26 66.86 -25.49
C LEU A 7 -107.46 66.15 -24.13
N SER A 8 -107.78 64.88 -24.24
CA SER A 8 -108.46 64.03 -23.28
C SER A 8 -107.53 63.26 -22.32
N VAL A 9 -107.92 63.25 -21.06
CA VAL A 9 -107.93 62.16 -20.05
C VAL A 9 -107.04 60.92 -20.28
N ARG A 10 -106.11 60.68 -19.33
CA ARG A 10 -105.74 59.38 -18.73
C ARG A 10 -105.31 59.69 -17.27
N GLY A 11 -106.01 59.28 -16.22
CA GLY A 11 -106.15 57.89 -15.76
C GLY A 11 -105.18 57.63 -14.61
N ALA A 12 -105.45 58.15 -13.41
CA ALA A 12 -104.62 57.91 -12.22
C ALA A 12 -105.05 56.58 -11.57
N THR A 13 -104.37 55.50 -11.96
CA THR A 13 -104.49 54.16 -11.39
C THR A 13 -103.91 54.10 -9.97
N ALA A 14 -104.64 53.44 -9.07
CA ALA A 14 -104.26 53.17 -7.69
C ALA A 14 -102.86 52.55 -7.59
N LEU A 15 -102.04 53.06 -6.67
CA LEU A 15 -100.71 52.55 -6.38
C LEU A 15 -100.80 51.19 -5.65
N PRO A 16 -100.10 50.14 -6.13
CA PRO A 16 -99.97 48.88 -5.39
C PRO A 16 -99.04 49.08 -4.19
N THR A 17 -99.48 48.65 -3.00
CA THR A 17 -98.61 48.58 -1.82
C THR A 17 -97.54 47.52 -2.04
N ALA A 18 -96.27 47.93 -2.12
CA ALA A 18 -95.14 47.01 -2.15
C ALA A 18 -95.09 46.21 -0.84
N SER A 19 -95.19 44.88 -0.95
CA SER A 19 -94.94 43.96 0.16
C SER A 19 -93.45 43.97 0.50
N THR A 20 -93.05 44.85 1.40
CA THR A 20 -91.69 44.86 1.97
C THR A 20 -91.59 43.75 3.01
N ASP A 21 -91.47 42.50 2.57
CA ASP A 21 -90.95 41.42 3.40
C ASP A 21 -89.52 41.07 2.95
N ALA A 22 -88.60 41.99 3.24
CA ALA A 22 -87.18 41.84 2.96
C ALA A 22 -86.48 40.83 3.88
N GLY A 23 -87.19 40.30 4.89
CA GLY A 23 -86.62 39.35 5.87
C GLY A 23 -86.32 37.98 5.27
N GLY A 24 -87.14 37.51 4.32
CA GLY A 24 -86.95 36.22 3.66
C GLY A 24 -85.72 36.19 2.74
N ALA A 25 -85.60 37.15 1.83
CA ALA A 25 -84.48 37.26 0.89
C ALA A 25 -83.14 37.54 1.59
N ALA A 26 -83.14 38.36 2.65
CA ALA A 26 -81.94 38.61 3.45
C ALA A 26 -81.43 37.33 4.15
N ARG A 27 -82.32 36.47 4.65
CA ARG A 27 -81.94 35.19 5.27
C ARG A 27 -81.30 34.22 4.29
N TYR A 28 -81.81 34.11 3.07
CA TYR A 28 -81.18 33.30 2.01
C TYR A 28 -79.83 33.87 1.55
N GLY A 29 -79.73 35.20 1.43
CA GLY A 29 -78.47 35.87 1.11
C GLY A 29 -77.39 35.65 2.18
N VAL A 30 -77.75 35.79 3.47
CA VAL A 30 -76.86 35.50 4.60
C VAL A 30 -76.48 34.01 4.63
N GLY A 31 -77.43 33.09 4.39
CA GLY A 31 -77.14 31.66 4.31
C GLY A 31 -76.14 31.30 3.20
N PHE A 32 -76.31 31.87 2.00
CA PHE A 32 -75.39 31.67 0.88
C PHE A 32 -74.00 32.23 1.18
N LEU A 33 -73.93 33.40 1.81
CA LEU A 33 -72.66 34.04 2.19
C LEU A 33 -71.92 33.20 3.24
N VAL A 34 -72.62 32.73 4.27
CA VAL A 34 -72.02 31.87 5.31
C VAL A 34 -71.54 30.55 4.71
N LEU A 35 -72.27 29.96 3.77
CA LEU A 35 -71.88 28.69 3.15
C LEU A 35 -70.70 28.84 2.18
N THR A 36 -70.67 29.90 1.36
CA THR A 36 -69.57 30.17 0.42
C THR A 36 -68.31 30.66 1.13
N LEU A 37 -68.43 31.64 2.03
CA LEU A 37 -67.30 32.13 2.82
C LEU A 37 -66.82 31.07 3.82
N GLY A 38 -67.74 30.38 4.50
CA GLY A 38 -67.41 29.28 5.41
C GLY A 38 -66.77 28.10 4.69
N GLY A 39 -67.28 27.73 3.51
CA GLY A 39 -66.68 26.69 2.67
C GLY A 39 -65.29 27.08 2.15
N PHE A 40 -65.11 28.33 1.71
CA PHE A 40 -63.81 28.85 1.28
C PHE A 40 -62.80 28.92 2.44
N LEU A 41 -63.21 29.39 3.62
CA LEU A 41 -62.35 29.42 4.82
C LEU A 41 -62.00 28.02 5.30
N LEU A 42 -62.95 27.08 5.28
CA LEU A 42 -62.70 25.68 5.61
C LEU A 42 -61.69 25.07 4.63
N TRP A 43 -61.87 25.28 3.33
CA TRP A 43 -60.92 24.85 2.32
C TRP A 43 -59.55 25.52 2.48
N ALA A 44 -59.50 26.84 2.72
CA ALA A 44 -58.26 27.58 2.96
C ALA A 44 -57.50 27.14 4.22
N CYS A 45 -58.20 26.54 5.19
CA CYS A 45 -57.62 25.93 6.38
C CYS A 45 -57.19 24.47 6.19
N LEU A 46 -57.74 23.74 5.21
CA LEU A 46 -57.46 22.32 4.99
C LEU A 46 -56.60 22.04 3.76
N ALA A 47 -56.53 22.95 2.79
CA ALA A 47 -55.77 22.76 1.56
C ALA A 47 -54.26 22.95 1.83
N PRO A 48 -53.42 21.92 1.65
CA PRO A 48 -51.98 22.05 1.75
C PRO A 48 -51.43 22.80 0.53
N LEU A 49 -50.63 23.84 0.77
CA LEU A 49 -49.77 24.46 -0.23
C LEU A 49 -48.32 24.14 0.12
N ASP A 50 -47.57 23.65 -0.87
CA ASP A 50 -46.16 23.36 -0.70
C ASP A 50 -45.35 24.64 -0.46
N GLN A 51 -44.48 24.60 0.55
CA GLN A 51 -43.52 25.66 0.83
C GLN A 51 -42.14 25.25 0.30
N GLY A 52 -41.77 25.82 -0.84
CA GLY A 52 -40.46 25.64 -1.44
C GLY A 52 -39.46 26.72 -1.06
N VAL A 53 -38.17 26.36 -0.95
CA VAL A 53 -37.05 27.29 -1.07
C VAL A 53 -36.40 27.04 -2.43
N VAL A 54 -36.25 28.10 -3.23
CA VAL A 54 -35.64 28.02 -4.57
C VAL A 54 -34.16 28.38 -4.47
N GLY A 55 -33.31 27.61 -5.13
CA GLY A 55 -31.89 27.84 -5.27
C GLY A 55 -31.44 27.59 -6.70
N SER A 56 -30.36 28.26 -7.10
CA SER A 56 -29.75 28.03 -8.41
C SER A 56 -28.75 26.90 -8.32
N GLY A 57 -28.89 25.90 -9.18
CA GLY A 57 -28.07 24.69 -9.19
C GLY A 57 -27.33 24.46 -10.48
N THR A 58 -26.20 23.76 -10.36
CA THR A 58 -25.42 23.27 -11.49
C THR A 58 -25.36 21.75 -11.45
N VAL A 59 -25.55 21.12 -12.61
CA VAL A 59 -25.40 19.67 -12.74
C VAL A 59 -23.92 19.32 -12.61
N VAL A 60 -23.60 18.45 -11.66
CA VAL A 60 -22.26 17.93 -11.42
C VAL A 60 -22.29 16.41 -11.50
N VAL A 61 -21.19 15.81 -11.93
CA VAL A 61 -21.05 14.36 -11.82
C VAL A 61 -20.83 14.03 -10.34
N ALA A 62 -21.59 13.10 -9.77
CA ALA A 62 -21.36 12.58 -8.42
C ALA A 62 -20.17 11.62 -8.45
N GLY A 63 -18.99 12.20 -8.67
CA GLY A 63 -17.72 11.52 -8.70
C GLY A 63 -16.64 12.58 -8.57
N GLU A 64 -15.80 12.45 -7.56
CA GLU A 64 -14.62 13.30 -7.47
C GLU A 64 -13.70 12.96 -8.65
N ARG A 65 -13.19 14.00 -9.30
CA ARG A 65 -12.15 13.86 -10.33
C ARG A 65 -10.97 13.13 -9.70
N LYS A 66 -10.49 12.07 -10.36
CA LYS A 66 -9.34 11.30 -9.85
C LYS A 66 -8.07 11.84 -10.50
N ALA A 67 -7.26 12.52 -9.70
CA ALA A 67 -5.96 13.01 -10.14
C ALA A 67 -5.04 11.81 -10.46
N VAL A 68 -4.44 11.83 -11.64
CA VAL A 68 -3.40 10.89 -12.06
C VAL A 68 -2.07 11.59 -11.85
N GLN A 69 -1.31 11.09 -10.89
CA GLN A 69 -0.01 11.65 -10.50
C GLN A 69 1.12 10.68 -10.87
N SER A 70 2.30 11.23 -11.13
CA SER A 70 3.50 10.43 -11.31
C SER A 70 4.06 10.02 -9.95
N LEU A 71 4.19 8.72 -9.68
CA LEU A 71 4.81 8.22 -8.44
C LEU A 71 6.34 8.40 -8.46
N VAL A 72 6.92 8.42 -9.66
CA VAL A 72 8.36 8.57 -9.89
C VAL A 72 8.63 9.75 -10.82
N GLY A 73 9.80 10.37 -10.69
CA GLY A 73 10.23 11.40 -11.63
C GLY A 73 10.80 10.77 -12.90
N GLY A 74 10.70 11.48 -14.03
CA GLY A 74 11.28 10.98 -15.28
C GLY A 74 10.93 11.80 -16.51
N VAL A 75 11.55 11.43 -17.62
CA VAL A 75 11.28 12.01 -18.94
C VAL A 75 10.13 11.26 -19.60
N VAL A 76 9.14 11.97 -20.11
CA VAL A 76 8.00 11.39 -20.82
C VAL A 76 8.48 10.86 -22.17
N GLU A 77 8.41 9.53 -22.35
CA GLU A 77 8.76 8.86 -23.61
C GLU A 77 7.57 8.84 -24.57
N LYS A 78 6.38 8.54 -24.06
CA LYS A 78 5.14 8.50 -24.86
C LYS A 78 3.96 9.03 -24.06
N LEU A 79 3.17 9.88 -24.71
CA LEU A 79 1.85 10.30 -24.25
C LEU A 79 0.82 9.63 -25.16
N LEU A 80 -0.04 8.78 -24.60
CA LEU A 80 -0.96 7.93 -25.36
C LEU A 80 -2.41 8.44 -25.34
N VAL A 81 -2.65 9.55 -24.64
CA VAL A 81 -3.97 10.16 -24.47
C VAL A 81 -3.90 11.67 -24.64
N SER A 82 -4.99 12.24 -25.13
CA SER A 82 -5.20 13.67 -25.26
C SER A 82 -6.37 14.12 -24.38
N ASP A 83 -6.48 15.44 -24.19
CA ASP A 83 -7.60 16.03 -23.45
C ASP A 83 -8.94 15.69 -24.11
N GLY A 84 -9.90 15.20 -23.32
CA GLY A 84 -11.20 14.75 -23.80
C GLY A 84 -11.27 13.27 -24.26
N ASP A 85 -10.17 12.53 -24.28
CA ASP A 85 -10.18 11.10 -24.63
C ASP A 85 -10.90 10.24 -23.58
N ARG A 86 -11.55 9.17 -24.03
CA ARG A 86 -12.16 8.17 -23.15
C ARG A 86 -11.17 7.04 -22.87
N VAL A 87 -11.02 6.70 -21.60
CA VAL A 87 -10.08 5.68 -21.13
C VAL A 87 -10.78 4.64 -20.27
N THR A 88 -10.27 3.41 -20.31
CA THR A 88 -10.68 2.33 -19.41
C THR A 88 -9.75 2.23 -18.22
N GLN A 89 -10.24 1.75 -17.07
CA GLN A 89 -9.41 1.44 -15.92
C GLN A 89 -8.21 0.54 -16.29
N GLY A 90 -7.02 0.90 -15.84
CA GLY A 90 -5.77 0.19 -16.14
C GLY A 90 -5.15 0.49 -17.51
N GLN A 91 -5.81 1.27 -18.37
CA GLN A 91 -5.26 1.72 -19.65
C GLN A 91 -4.01 2.57 -19.42
N LEU A 92 -2.97 2.32 -20.22
CA LEU A 92 -1.74 3.10 -20.21
C LEU A 92 -1.99 4.50 -20.76
N LEU A 93 -1.63 5.52 -19.97
CA LEU A 93 -1.85 6.93 -20.30
C LEU A 93 -0.53 7.59 -20.70
N VAL A 94 0.50 7.40 -19.88
CA VAL A 94 1.84 7.98 -20.06
C VAL A 94 2.88 6.89 -19.84
N GLN A 95 3.87 6.83 -20.71
CA GLN A 95 5.07 6.02 -20.54
C GLN A 95 6.24 6.95 -20.28
N LEU A 96 6.87 6.81 -19.11
CA LEU A 96 8.16 7.42 -18.81
C LEU A 96 9.30 6.57 -19.36
N ASN A 97 10.41 7.23 -19.69
CA ASN A 97 11.65 6.57 -20.09
C ASN A 97 12.26 5.87 -18.86
N THR A 98 12.23 4.54 -18.86
CA THR A 98 12.74 3.71 -17.76
C THR A 98 14.10 3.07 -18.08
N VAL A 99 14.74 3.42 -19.20
CA VAL A 99 15.99 2.77 -19.66
C VAL A 99 17.10 2.87 -18.62
N GLN A 100 17.21 4.01 -17.93
CA GLN A 100 18.21 4.20 -16.87
C GLN A 100 17.95 3.28 -15.67
N ALA A 101 16.71 3.23 -15.15
CA ALA A 101 16.33 2.37 -14.03
C ALA A 101 16.47 0.88 -14.40
N GLN A 102 16.07 0.49 -15.61
CA GLN A 102 16.24 -0.87 -16.12
C GLN A 102 17.72 -1.25 -16.21
N SER A 103 18.56 -0.39 -16.79
CA SER A 103 20.01 -0.64 -16.90
C SER A 103 20.66 -0.77 -15.53
N GLN A 104 20.31 0.10 -14.58
CA GLN A 104 20.80 0.00 -13.20
C GLN A 104 20.34 -1.30 -12.54
N ARG A 105 19.06 -1.67 -12.69
CA ARG A 105 18.54 -2.94 -12.16
C ARG A 105 19.31 -4.13 -12.72
N ASP A 106 19.58 -4.14 -14.03
CA ASP A 106 20.29 -5.24 -14.69
C ASP A 106 21.75 -5.33 -14.23
N VAL A 107 22.40 -4.19 -13.96
CA VAL A 107 23.74 -4.15 -13.35
C VAL A 107 23.71 -4.73 -11.94
N ILE A 108 22.76 -4.33 -11.09
CA ILE A 108 22.65 -4.85 -9.72
C ILE A 108 22.25 -6.33 -9.72
N LEU A 109 21.38 -6.76 -10.62
CA LEU A 109 21.04 -8.16 -10.82
C LEU A 109 22.27 -8.98 -11.18
N GLY A 110 23.12 -8.48 -12.09
CA GLY A 110 24.39 -9.12 -12.42
C GLY A 110 25.31 -9.30 -11.20
N LYS A 111 25.38 -8.30 -10.31
CA LYS A 111 26.12 -8.40 -9.03
C LYS A 111 25.51 -9.43 -8.10
N LEU A 112 24.19 -9.39 -7.91
CA LEU A 112 23.47 -10.37 -7.09
C LEU A 112 23.71 -11.80 -7.56
N LEU A 113 23.62 -12.06 -8.87
CA LEU A 113 23.85 -13.40 -9.42
C LEU A 113 25.31 -13.85 -9.23
N ASN A 114 26.28 -12.95 -9.37
CA ASN A 114 27.67 -13.24 -9.04
C ASN A 114 27.81 -13.64 -7.56
N ASP A 115 27.23 -12.87 -6.64
CA ASP A 115 27.33 -13.14 -5.19
C ASP A 115 26.62 -14.45 -4.81
N ARG A 116 25.48 -14.74 -5.42
CA ARG A 116 24.78 -16.03 -5.24
C ARG A 116 25.65 -17.21 -5.68
N SER A 117 26.49 -17.04 -6.70
CA SER A 117 27.46 -18.07 -7.10
C SER A 117 28.56 -18.25 -6.05
N VAL A 118 29.03 -17.16 -5.44
CA VAL A 118 30.02 -17.18 -4.36
C VAL A 118 29.44 -17.83 -3.10
N GLU A 119 28.22 -17.47 -2.71
CA GLU A 119 27.52 -18.09 -1.57
C GLU A 119 27.35 -19.60 -1.77
N ALA A 120 26.98 -20.06 -2.97
CA ALA A 120 26.83 -21.48 -3.27
C ALA A 120 28.14 -22.25 -3.03
N ARG A 121 29.28 -21.71 -3.50
CA ARG A 121 30.61 -22.26 -3.20
C ARG A 121 30.88 -22.28 -1.70
N LEU A 122 30.69 -21.15 -1.02
CA LEU A 122 31.02 -21.00 0.41
C LEU A 122 30.18 -21.91 1.30
N ILE A 123 28.90 -22.12 0.97
CA ILE A 123 28.02 -23.08 1.65
C ILE A 123 28.55 -24.50 1.47
N ALA A 124 29.00 -24.86 0.26
CA ALA A 124 29.61 -26.17 0.01
C ALA A 124 30.92 -26.36 0.79
N GLU A 125 31.80 -25.34 0.84
CA GLU A 125 33.05 -25.37 1.61
C GLU A 125 32.79 -25.49 3.12
N ARG A 126 31.92 -24.65 3.68
CA ARG A 126 31.56 -24.66 5.11
C ARG A 126 31.04 -26.04 5.56
N LEU A 127 30.17 -26.63 4.74
CA LEU A 127 29.53 -27.92 5.03
C LEU A 127 30.39 -29.12 4.64
N GLY A 128 31.55 -28.91 3.98
CA GLY A 128 32.40 -29.99 3.51
C GLY A 128 31.77 -30.87 2.43
N LYS A 129 30.93 -30.29 1.56
CA LYS A 129 30.30 -31.02 0.46
C LYS A 129 31.32 -31.36 -0.64
N GLY A 130 31.06 -32.42 -1.40
CA GLY A 130 31.89 -32.82 -2.56
C GLY A 130 31.64 -32.00 -3.83
N GLU A 131 30.54 -31.25 -3.88
CA GLU A 131 30.11 -30.49 -5.05
C GLU A 131 29.34 -29.24 -4.63
N ILE A 132 29.29 -28.25 -5.53
CA ILE A 132 28.51 -27.03 -5.35
C ILE A 132 27.06 -27.32 -5.76
N GLN A 133 26.12 -26.98 -4.89
CA GLN A 133 24.70 -27.02 -5.21
C GLN A 133 24.24 -25.64 -5.64
N TRP A 134 23.98 -25.48 -6.94
CA TRP A 134 23.59 -24.19 -7.51
C TRP A 134 22.12 -23.86 -7.24
N PRO A 135 21.80 -22.63 -6.81
CA PRO A 135 20.42 -22.18 -6.66
C PRO A 135 19.68 -22.07 -8.00
N ALA A 136 18.37 -22.26 -7.98
CA ALA A 136 17.51 -22.23 -9.17
C ALA A 136 17.65 -20.93 -9.99
N GLN A 137 17.82 -19.79 -9.32
CA GLN A 137 17.98 -18.46 -9.95
C GLN A 137 19.17 -18.39 -10.93
N LEU A 138 20.24 -19.15 -10.66
CA LEU A 138 21.40 -19.26 -11.56
C LEU A 138 21.17 -20.29 -12.65
N LEU A 139 20.53 -21.42 -12.32
CA LEU A 139 20.23 -22.48 -13.29
C LEU A 139 19.29 -22.00 -14.40
N GLU A 140 18.30 -21.18 -14.06
CA GLU A 140 17.39 -20.54 -15.02
C GLU A 140 18.10 -19.59 -16.00
N ARG A 141 19.31 -19.12 -15.64
CA ARG A 141 20.11 -18.13 -16.40
C ARG A 141 21.47 -18.68 -16.81
N VAL A 142 21.64 -19.99 -16.83
CA VAL A 142 22.94 -20.63 -17.10
C VAL A 142 23.48 -20.31 -18.49
N ASP A 143 22.59 -19.98 -19.43
CA ASP A 143 22.96 -19.61 -20.80
C ASP A 143 23.48 -18.17 -20.92
N GLU A 144 23.31 -17.34 -19.88
CA GLU A 144 23.86 -16.00 -19.85
C GLU A 144 25.39 -16.06 -19.69
N PRO A 145 26.19 -15.45 -20.59
CA PRO A 145 27.65 -15.57 -20.56
C PRO A 145 28.29 -15.15 -19.25
N ARG A 146 27.73 -14.13 -18.58
CA ARG A 146 28.22 -13.62 -17.29
C ARG A 146 27.98 -14.62 -16.15
N VAL A 147 26.79 -15.21 -16.10
CA VAL A 147 26.41 -16.20 -15.08
C VAL A 147 27.26 -17.46 -15.24
N LYS A 148 27.37 -17.95 -16.47
CA LYS A 148 28.22 -19.11 -16.78
C LYS A 148 29.67 -18.90 -16.37
N ALA A 149 30.26 -17.76 -16.75
CA ALA A 149 31.63 -17.42 -16.37
C ALA A 149 31.83 -17.35 -14.84
N ALA A 150 30.85 -16.81 -14.10
CA ALA A 150 30.89 -16.77 -12.64
C ALA A 150 30.82 -18.18 -12.03
N MET A 151 29.90 -19.03 -12.50
CA MET A 151 29.77 -20.43 -12.06
C MET A 151 31.03 -21.26 -12.34
N ASP A 152 31.62 -21.10 -13.52
CA ASP A 152 32.86 -21.79 -13.91
C ASP A 152 34.03 -21.35 -13.01
N LEU A 153 34.16 -20.03 -12.77
CA LEU A 153 35.18 -19.48 -11.88
C LEU A 153 35.03 -20.02 -10.45
N GLN A 154 33.82 -20.00 -9.89
CA GLN A 154 33.57 -20.51 -8.54
C GLN A 154 33.79 -22.02 -8.43
N SER A 155 33.48 -22.78 -9.49
CA SER A 155 33.78 -24.22 -9.56
C SER A 155 35.28 -24.50 -9.53
N GLN A 156 36.07 -23.75 -10.30
CA GLN A 156 37.53 -23.88 -10.29
C GLN A 156 38.10 -23.52 -8.92
N LEU A 157 37.66 -22.40 -8.34
CA LEU A 157 38.11 -21.95 -7.02
C LEU A 157 37.80 -22.98 -5.93
N PHE A 158 36.61 -23.58 -5.97
CA PHE A 158 36.20 -24.63 -5.04
C PHE A 158 37.12 -25.85 -5.11
N LEU A 159 37.42 -26.34 -6.32
CA LEU A 159 38.30 -27.48 -6.52
C LEU A 159 39.72 -27.19 -6.03
N THR A 160 40.25 -26.02 -6.36
CA THR A 160 41.60 -25.59 -5.93
C THR A 160 41.69 -25.47 -4.42
N ARG A 161 40.73 -24.79 -3.77
CA ARG A 161 40.72 -24.63 -2.30
C ARG A 161 40.58 -25.95 -1.56
N ARG A 162 39.75 -26.87 -2.08
CA ARG A 162 39.62 -28.21 -1.50
C ARG A 162 40.88 -29.04 -1.68
N ALA A 163 41.53 -28.95 -2.84
CA ALA A 163 42.81 -29.62 -3.08
C ALA A 163 43.89 -29.10 -2.12
N GLU A 164 43.95 -27.79 -1.90
CA GLU A 164 44.89 -27.17 -0.95
C GLU A 164 44.68 -27.67 0.48
N LEU A 165 43.44 -27.68 0.98
CA LEU A 165 43.12 -28.24 2.29
C LEU A 165 43.47 -29.72 2.36
N GLY A 166 43.12 -30.50 1.32
CA GLY A 166 43.44 -31.91 1.23
C GLY A 166 44.94 -32.20 1.31
N SER A 167 45.75 -31.48 0.53
CA SER A 167 47.21 -31.58 0.56
C SER A 167 47.79 -31.21 1.92
N ARG A 168 47.27 -30.15 2.55
CA ARG A 168 47.71 -29.74 3.89
C ARG A 168 47.43 -30.83 4.94
N LEU A 169 46.25 -31.43 4.91
CA LEU A 169 45.89 -32.53 5.81
C LEU A 169 46.74 -33.78 5.55
N GLN A 170 47.01 -34.09 4.28
CA GLN A 170 47.85 -35.22 3.91
C GLN A 170 49.30 -35.06 4.42
N ILE A 171 49.87 -33.85 4.36
CA ILE A 171 51.19 -33.57 4.93
C ILE A 171 51.22 -33.85 6.43
N ILE A 172 50.18 -33.40 7.15
CA ILE A 172 50.07 -33.62 8.60
C ILE A 172 49.88 -35.11 8.91
N GLU A 173 49.13 -35.83 8.08
CA GLU A 173 48.96 -37.28 8.21
C GLU A 173 50.29 -38.03 8.07
N HIS A 174 51.08 -37.72 7.03
CA HIS A 174 52.43 -38.27 6.86
C HIS A 174 53.37 -37.95 8.03
N GLU A 175 53.26 -36.75 8.63
CA GLU A 175 54.00 -36.37 9.83
C GLU A 175 53.62 -37.26 11.03
N VAL A 176 52.32 -37.49 11.22
CA VAL A 176 51.81 -38.38 12.28
C VAL A 176 52.28 -39.82 12.08
N GLU A 177 52.24 -40.33 10.86
CA GLU A 177 52.73 -41.68 10.54
C GLU A 177 54.23 -41.81 10.83
N ALA A 178 55.04 -40.83 10.44
CA ALA A 178 56.47 -40.81 10.73
C ALA A 178 56.76 -40.83 12.25
N LEU A 179 56.03 -40.01 13.02
CA LEU A 179 56.14 -39.98 14.48
C LEU A 179 55.69 -41.30 15.13
N GLN A 180 54.69 -41.97 14.56
CA GLN A 180 54.26 -43.29 15.03
C GLN A 180 55.34 -44.36 14.82
N GLN A 181 56.03 -44.35 13.67
CA GLN A 181 57.16 -45.26 13.43
C GLN A 181 58.30 -44.99 14.42
N GLN A 182 58.61 -43.71 14.69
CA GLN A 182 59.61 -43.34 15.69
C GLN A 182 59.22 -43.81 17.10
N LEU A 183 57.94 -43.67 17.47
CA LEU A 183 57.40 -44.15 18.74
C LEU A 183 57.60 -45.67 18.90
N LEU A 184 57.27 -46.44 17.87
CA LEU A 184 57.48 -47.89 17.86
C LEU A 184 58.96 -48.26 18.06
N GLY A 185 59.88 -47.49 17.47
CA GLY A 185 61.32 -47.62 17.66
C GLY A 185 61.74 -47.42 19.13
N TYR A 186 61.30 -46.33 19.77
CA TYR A 186 61.61 -46.06 21.18
C TYR A 186 60.98 -47.07 22.13
N GLU A 187 59.75 -47.52 21.87
CA GLU A 187 59.11 -48.58 22.64
C GLU A 187 59.86 -49.92 22.51
N GLY A 188 60.45 -50.20 21.34
CA GLY A 188 61.35 -51.34 21.14
C GLY A 188 62.64 -51.22 21.96
N LEU A 189 63.31 -50.07 21.92
CA LEU A 189 64.52 -49.82 22.72
C LEU A 189 64.24 -49.94 24.23
N LYS A 190 63.14 -49.37 24.71
CA LYS A 190 62.72 -49.51 26.11
C LYS A 190 62.53 -50.97 26.49
N ARG A 191 61.81 -51.77 25.68
CA ARG A 191 61.60 -53.21 25.93
C ARG A 191 62.91 -54.00 26.00
N ASN A 192 63.89 -53.64 25.17
CA ASN A 192 65.22 -54.25 25.22
C ASN A 192 65.95 -53.91 26.53
N TYR A 193 65.92 -52.65 26.97
CA TYR A 193 66.53 -52.26 28.24
C TYR A 193 65.81 -52.85 29.46
N ASP A 194 64.48 -52.95 29.43
CA ASP A 194 63.72 -53.65 30.48
C ASP A 194 64.15 -55.13 30.59
N SER A 195 64.34 -55.80 29.45
CA SER A 195 64.80 -57.19 29.42
C SER A 195 66.24 -57.33 29.95
N GLN A 196 67.15 -56.44 29.56
CA GLN A 196 68.53 -56.40 30.08
C GLN A 196 68.55 -56.14 31.59
N MET A 197 67.73 -55.21 32.07
CA MET A 197 67.59 -54.91 33.50
C MET A 197 67.10 -56.15 34.27
N ASN A 198 66.15 -56.92 33.73
CA ASN A 198 65.69 -58.14 34.37
C ASN A 198 66.82 -59.18 34.52
N PHE A 199 67.64 -59.39 33.48
CA PHE A 199 68.80 -60.28 33.57
C PHE A 199 69.84 -59.76 34.58
N GLN A 200 70.12 -58.45 34.55
CA GLN A 200 71.06 -57.81 35.48
C GLN A 200 70.61 -57.92 36.93
N GLN A 201 69.30 -57.81 37.21
CA GLN A 201 68.74 -57.98 38.55
C GLN A 201 68.85 -59.42 39.06
N GLN A 202 68.65 -60.41 38.18
CA GLN A 202 68.85 -61.82 38.53
C GLN A 202 70.32 -62.10 38.88
N GLU A 203 71.26 -61.59 38.09
CA GLU A 203 72.69 -61.68 38.38
C GLU A 203 73.05 -60.99 39.70
N LEU A 204 72.56 -59.75 39.90
CA LEU A 204 72.79 -59.00 41.14
C LEU A 204 72.30 -59.73 42.38
N LYS A 205 71.17 -60.41 42.31
CA LYS A 205 70.66 -61.20 43.43
C LYS A 205 71.66 -62.30 43.82
N GLY A 206 72.11 -63.10 42.86
CA GLY A 206 73.10 -64.15 43.11
C GLY A 206 74.45 -63.61 43.59
N LEU A 207 74.92 -62.49 43.01
CA LEU A 207 76.16 -61.85 43.44
C LEU A 207 76.06 -61.28 44.85
N ARG A 208 74.91 -60.75 45.27
CA ARG A 208 74.70 -60.26 46.64
C ARG A 208 74.78 -61.39 47.65
N ASP A 209 74.16 -62.53 47.36
CA ASP A 209 74.20 -63.71 48.22
C ASP A 209 75.65 -64.21 48.37
N LEU A 210 76.35 -64.43 47.26
CA LEU A 210 77.76 -64.87 47.23
C LEU A 210 78.72 -63.88 47.92
N ALA A 211 78.51 -62.57 47.75
CA ALA A 211 79.34 -61.55 48.39
C ALA A 211 79.13 -61.51 49.91
N SER A 212 77.90 -61.75 50.38
CA SER A 212 77.57 -61.77 51.81
C SER A 212 78.25 -62.93 52.54
N GLU A 213 78.44 -64.05 51.85
CA GLU A 213 79.15 -65.24 52.31
C GLU A 213 80.68 -65.16 52.11
N GLY A 214 81.18 -64.09 51.47
CA GLY A 214 82.61 -63.82 51.27
C GLY A 214 83.25 -64.54 50.08
N TYR A 215 82.45 -65.18 49.21
CA TYR A 215 82.95 -65.96 48.07
C TYR A 215 83.38 -65.10 46.87
N ILE A 216 82.99 -63.82 46.81
CA ILE A 216 83.40 -62.90 45.74
C ILE A 216 83.86 -61.53 46.28
N PRO A 217 84.77 -60.83 45.58
CA PRO A 217 85.17 -59.46 45.96
C PRO A 217 84.04 -58.44 45.81
N ARG A 218 83.91 -57.52 46.78
CA ARG A 218 82.92 -56.41 46.75
C ARG A 218 82.96 -55.56 45.48
N ASN A 219 84.12 -55.40 44.86
CA ASN A 219 84.27 -54.60 43.64
C ASN A 219 83.43 -55.16 42.47
N LYS A 220 83.31 -56.49 42.35
CA LYS A 220 82.47 -57.14 41.32
C LYS A 220 80.98 -56.81 41.54
N LEU A 221 80.52 -56.81 42.78
CA LEU A 221 79.14 -56.44 43.11
C LEU A 221 78.86 -54.97 42.76
N LEU A 222 79.76 -54.05 43.12
CA LEU A 222 79.62 -52.62 42.81
C LEU A 222 79.66 -52.31 41.30
N GLU A 223 80.37 -53.12 40.52
CA GLU A 223 80.34 -53.04 39.06
C GLU A 223 78.96 -53.44 38.50
N ALA A 224 78.41 -54.57 38.96
CA ALA A 224 77.07 -55.01 38.57
C ALA A 224 75.98 -54.01 39.01
N GLU A 225 76.12 -53.37 40.18
CA GLU A 225 75.18 -52.35 40.66
C GLU A 225 75.25 -51.07 39.81
N ARG A 226 76.46 -50.64 39.41
CA ARG A 226 76.62 -49.51 38.47
C ARG A 226 75.99 -49.82 37.11
N ASN A 227 76.15 -51.04 36.60
CA ASN A 227 75.53 -51.45 35.33
C ASN A 227 74.00 -51.41 35.42
N ALA A 228 73.40 -51.88 36.52
CA ALA A 228 71.97 -51.76 36.74
C ALA A 228 71.51 -50.30 36.84
N ALA A 229 72.24 -49.44 37.54
CA ALA A 229 71.93 -48.01 37.62
C ALA A 229 72.00 -47.33 36.24
N GLN A 230 72.97 -47.71 35.39
CA GLN A 230 73.08 -47.22 34.01
C GLN A 230 71.87 -47.66 33.16
N LEU A 231 71.47 -48.94 33.24
CA LEU A 231 70.27 -49.44 32.57
C LEU A 231 69.01 -48.74 33.05
N ALA A 232 68.88 -48.47 34.35
CA ALA A 232 67.76 -47.70 34.90
C ALA A 232 67.70 -46.28 34.28
N GLY A 233 68.84 -45.62 34.14
CA GLY A 233 68.94 -44.32 33.46
C GLY A 233 68.51 -44.38 31.99
N GLN A 234 68.90 -45.44 31.27
CA GLN A 234 68.50 -45.65 29.87
C GLN A 234 67.00 -45.92 29.73
N ILE A 235 66.40 -46.72 30.62
CA ILE A 235 64.94 -46.94 30.67
C ILE A 235 64.23 -45.62 30.94
N ALA A 236 64.68 -44.83 31.91
CA ALA A 236 64.10 -43.53 32.23
C ALA A 236 64.16 -42.56 31.03
N SER A 237 65.28 -42.51 30.31
CA SER A 237 65.39 -41.75 29.06
C SER A 237 64.40 -42.23 28.00
N GLY A 238 64.31 -43.55 27.78
CA GLY A 238 63.37 -44.13 26.81
C GLY A 238 61.91 -43.87 27.16
N VAL A 239 61.54 -43.86 28.44
CA VAL A 239 60.19 -43.43 28.88
C VAL A 239 59.95 -41.96 28.54
N GLY A 240 60.94 -41.10 28.76
CA GLY A 240 60.87 -39.69 28.36
C GLY A 240 60.70 -39.49 26.86
N ASP A 241 61.43 -40.25 26.04
CA ASP A 241 61.34 -40.20 24.57
C ASP A 241 59.96 -40.65 24.08
N VAL A 242 59.45 -41.78 24.60
CA VAL A 242 58.08 -42.26 24.35
C VAL A 242 57.04 -41.19 24.69
N GLY A 243 57.17 -40.54 25.86
CA GLY A 243 56.27 -39.48 26.29
C GLY A 243 56.29 -38.27 25.35
N ARG A 244 57.48 -37.77 25.00
CA ARG A 244 57.66 -36.64 24.08
C ARG A 244 57.11 -36.93 22.69
N THR A 245 57.36 -38.11 22.13
CA THR A 245 56.84 -38.48 20.81
C THR A 245 55.32 -38.61 20.81
N ARG A 246 54.73 -39.18 21.87
CA ARG A 246 53.26 -39.23 22.02
C ARG A 246 52.63 -37.83 22.08
N GLN A 247 53.28 -36.90 22.78
CA GLN A 247 52.83 -35.51 22.81
C GLN A 247 52.90 -34.88 21.41
N ALA A 248 54.01 -35.05 20.68
CA ALA A 248 54.16 -34.55 19.32
C ALA A 248 53.07 -35.10 18.36
N ILE A 249 52.73 -36.39 18.47
CA ILE A 249 51.62 -36.99 17.69
C ILE A 249 50.29 -36.27 17.97
N ASN A 250 49.98 -36.02 19.25
CA ASN A 250 48.75 -35.32 19.62
C ASN A 250 48.75 -33.88 19.14
N GLU A 251 49.87 -33.17 19.26
CA GLU A 251 50.02 -31.81 18.73
C GLU A 251 49.79 -31.76 17.22
N SER A 252 50.37 -32.67 16.44
CA SER A 252 50.18 -32.70 14.98
C SER A 252 48.74 -33.07 14.60
N ARG A 253 48.06 -33.95 15.35
CA ARG A 253 46.62 -34.19 15.18
C ARG A 253 45.76 -32.96 15.47
N LEU A 254 46.10 -32.19 16.50
CA LEU A 254 45.41 -30.93 16.80
C LEU A 254 45.63 -29.89 15.69
N LYS A 255 46.81 -29.83 15.07
CA LYS A 255 47.07 -28.99 13.89
C LYS A 255 46.15 -29.34 12.72
N ALA A 256 45.86 -30.63 12.48
CA ALA A 256 44.92 -31.03 11.43
C ALA A 256 43.50 -30.51 11.72
N LEU A 257 43.03 -30.64 12.96
CA LEU A 257 41.73 -30.09 13.37
C LEU A 257 41.70 -28.57 13.23
N GLN A 258 42.76 -27.88 13.64
CA GLN A 258 42.89 -26.44 13.50
C GLN A 258 42.83 -26.01 12.03
N ALA A 259 43.54 -26.68 11.13
CA ALA A 259 43.52 -26.38 9.70
C ALA A 259 42.10 -26.50 9.09
N GLN A 260 41.31 -27.50 9.52
CA GLN A 260 39.92 -27.63 9.10
C GLN A 260 39.02 -26.52 9.66
N GLN A 261 39.23 -26.15 10.94
CA GLN A 261 38.47 -25.07 11.57
C GLN A 261 38.78 -23.71 10.96
N GLU A 262 40.04 -23.42 10.65
CA GLU A 262 40.45 -22.21 9.93
C GLU A 262 39.78 -22.14 8.57
N PHE A 263 39.83 -23.22 7.78
CA PHE A 263 39.16 -23.29 6.48
C PHE A 263 37.64 -23.02 6.58
N ARG A 264 36.96 -23.63 7.56
CA ARG A 264 35.53 -23.41 7.79
C ARG A 264 35.25 -21.97 8.23
N ARG A 265 36.06 -21.43 9.15
CA ARG A 265 35.91 -20.06 9.66
C ARG A 265 36.08 -19.03 8.55
N ASP A 266 37.04 -19.23 7.66
CA ASP A 266 37.26 -18.36 6.50
C ASP A 266 36.05 -18.39 5.57
N ALA A 267 35.50 -19.58 5.30
CA ALA A 267 34.30 -19.73 4.50
C ALA A 267 33.06 -19.09 5.15
N GLU A 268 32.91 -19.21 6.48
CA GLU A 268 31.80 -18.59 7.23
C GLU A 268 31.89 -17.06 7.26
N THR A 269 33.10 -16.52 7.43
CA THR A 269 33.33 -15.07 7.45
C THR A 269 32.98 -14.47 6.08
N GLN A 270 33.51 -15.05 5.00
CA GLN A 270 33.18 -14.63 3.64
C GLN A 270 31.69 -14.80 3.32
N LEU A 271 31.06 -15.87 3.82
CA LEU A 271 29.64 -16.11 3.59
C LEU A 271 28.79 -15.03 4.26
N SER A 272 29.12 -14.64 5.49
CA SER A 272 28.41 -13.58 6.19
C SER A 272 28.49 -12.24 5.46
N GLU A 273 29.65 -11.88 4.91
CA GLU A 273 29.87 -10.64 4.16
C GLU A 273 29.07 -10.66 2.84
N VAL A 274 29.25 -11.70 2.03
CA VAL A 274 28.59 -11.82 0.72
C VAL A 274 27.07 -11.96 0.88
N SER A 275 26.58 -12.65 1.91
CA SER A 275 25.13 -12.74 2.16
C SER A 275 24.52 -11.39 2.55
N ALA A 276 25.25 -10.54 3.28
CA ALA A 276 24.77 -9.20 3.59
C ALA A 276 24.74 -8.31 2.33
N GLU A 277 25.75 -8.39 1.47
CA GLU A 277 25.77 -7.68 0.19
C GLU A 277 24.65 -8.16 -0.74
N ALA A 278 24.45 -9.47 -0.87
CA ALA A 278 23.40 -10.06 -1.68
C ALA A 278 21.99 -9.67 -1.20
N ALA A 279 21.76 -9.56 0.11
CA ALA A 279 20.52 -9.02 0.66
C ALA A 279 20.34 -7.53 0.28
N GLY A 280 21.39 -6.72 0.41
CA GLY A 280 21.35 -5.32 0.00
C GLY A 280 21.07 -5.11 -1.49
N TYR A 281 21.60 -5.97 -2.37
CA TYR A 281 21.30 -5.93 -3.79
C TYR A 281 19.87 -6.35 -4.11
N ALA A 282 19.30 -7.31 -3.39
CA ALA A 282 17.90 -7.70 -3.56
C ALA A 282 16.94 -6.55 -3.25
N ASP A 283 17.19 -5.80 -2.17
CA ASP A 283 16.40 -4.62 -1.81
C ASP A 283 16.52 -3.50 -2.84
N GLN A 284 17.73 -3.25 -3.36
CA GLN A 284 17.96 -2.28 -4.43
C GLN A 284 17.24 -2.67 -5.73
N ILE A 285 17.23 -3.95 -6.10
CA ILE A 285 16.49 -4.45 -7.26
C ILE A 285 14.99 -4.19 -7.09
N ASN A 286 14.43 -4.44 -5.90
CA ASN A 286 13.02 -4.17 -5.64
C ASN A 286 12.68 -2.68 -5.78
N ALA A 287 13.54 -1.78 -5.29
CA ALA A 287 13.36 -0.35 -5.44
C ALA A 287 13.43 0.09 -6.92
N LEU A 288 14.40 -0.41 -7.68
CA LEU A 288 14.53 -0.10 -9.11
C LEU A 288 13.39 -0.71 -9.93
N GLN A 289 12.92 -1.91 -9.57
CA GLN A 289 11.78 -2.53 -10.21
C GLN A 289 10.50 -1.72 -9.95
N PHE A 290 10.32 -1.17 -8.76
CA PHE A 290 9.24 -0.22 -8.48
C PHE A 290 9.32 1.00 -9.41
N GLU A 291 10.50 1.57 -9.64
CA GLU A 291 10.64 2.68 -10.60
C GLU A 291 10.29 2.29 -12.03
N VAL A 292 10.71 1.10 -12.47
CA VAL A 292 10.41 0.58 -13.80
C VAL A 292 8.90 0.35 -13.97
N ASP A 293 8.25 -0.28 -13.00
CA ASP A 293 6.82 -0.60 -13.03
C ASP A 293 5.96 0.66 -12.99
N ASN A 294 6.35 1.65 -12.16
CA ASN A 294 5.65 2.92 -12.04
C ASN A 294 6.01 3.94 -13.13
N GLY A 295 6.96 3.62 -14.03
CA GLY A 295 7.17 4.37 -15.26
C GLY A 295 5.99 4.26 -16.24
N ALA A 296 5.15 3.23 -16.10
CA ALA A 296 3.94 3.04 -16.89
C ALA A 296 2.71 3.55 -16.12
N ILE A 297 2.33 4.82 -16.35
CA ILE A 297 1.25 5.48 -15.62
C ILE A 297 -0.10 5.13 -16.25
N ARG A 298 -1.00 4.57 -15.43
CA ARG A 298 -2.28 3.99 -15.88
C ARG A 298 -3.48 4.72 -15.29
N ALA A 299 -4.62 4.60 -15.96
CA ALA A 299 -5.89 5.16 -15.50
C ALA A 299 -6.40 4.43 -14.24
N PRO A 300 -6.70 5.15 -13.14
CA PRO A 300 -7.21 4.52 -11.92
C PRO A 300 -8.66 4.06 -12.05
N VAL A 301 -9.44 4.71 -12.93
CA VAL A 301 -10.86 4.46 -13.20
C VAL A 301 -11.15 4.66 -14.68
N SER A 302 -12.24 4.06 -15.18
CA SER A 302 -12.74 4.33 -16.52
C SER A 302 -13.43 5.70 -16.56
N GLY A 303 -13.17 6.51 -17.58
CA GLY A 303 -13.71 7.87 -17.65
C GLY A 303 -13.16 8.69 -18.81
N GLN A 304 -13.37 10.01 -18.74
CA GLN A 304 -12.81 10.96 -19.68
C GLN A 304 -11.60 11.67 -19.07
N VAL A 305 -10.52 11.78 -19.84
CA VAL A 305 -9.29 12.50 -19.44
C VAL A 305 -9.52 14.00 -19.56
N MET A 306 -9.13 14.74 -18.53
CA MET A 306 -9.21 16.19 -18.44
C MET A 306 -7.90 16.78 -17.88
N ASP A 307 -7.66 18.06 -18.16
CA ASP A 307 -6.58 18.86 -17.56
C ASP A 307 -5.18 18.22 -17.74
N VAL A 308 -4.90 17.72 -18.95
CA VAL A 308 -3.58 17.15 -19.27
C VAL A 308 -2.52 18.24 -19.16
N SER A 309 -1.59 18.11 -18.21
CA SER A 309 -0.53 19.10 -17.97
C SER A 309 0.73 18.84 -18.81
N VAL A 310 0.95 17.58 -19.21
CA VAL A 310 2.08 17.17 -20.04
C VAL A 310 1.69 17.21 -21.51
N HIS A 311 2.23 18.17 -22.24
CA HIS A 311 1.86 18.40 -23.65
C HIS A 311 2.92 17.93 -24.64
N THR A 312 4.11 17.55 -24.17
CA THR A 312 5.25 17.26 -25.03
C THR A 312 5.96 15.97 -24.63
N VAL A 313 6.22 15.13 -25.64
CA VAL A 313 7.19 14.03 -25.54
C VAL A 313 8.57 14.64 -25.29
N GLY A 314 9.32 14.10 -24.34
CA GLY A 314 10.59 14.67 -23.85
C GLY A 314 10.43 15.66 -22.70
N GLY A 315 9.20 16.00 -22.29
CA GLY A 315 8.95 16.77 -21.08
C GLY A 315 9.39 16.03 -19.81
N VAL A 316 9.83 16.77 -18.79
CA VAL A 316 10.26 16.21 -17.50
C VAL A 316 9.12 16.29 -16.49
N THR A 317 8.93 15.22 -15.74
CA THR A 317 7.95 15.14 -14.65
C THR A 317 8.63 14.87 -13.32
N GLN A 318 8.11 15.47 -12.26
CA GLN A 318 8.57 15.24 -10.88
C GLN A 318 7.68 14.20 -10.18
N ALA A 319 8.21 13.52 -9.17
CA ALA A 319 7.41 12.67 -8.30
C ALA A 319 6.34 13.50 -7.57
N GLY A 320 5.10 12.99 -7.54
CA GLY A 320 3.91 13.66 -7.02
C GLY A 320 3.27 14.68 -7.96
N GLN A 321 3.86 14.96 -9.13
CA GLN A 321 3.28 15.91 -10.08
C GLN A 321 1.98 15.34 -10.67
N THR A 322 0.91 16.14 -10.66
CA THR A 322 -0.36 15.79 -11.32
C THR A 322 -0.22 15.97 -12.82
N LEU A 323 -0.41 14.88 -13.56
CA LEU A 323 -0.27 14.85 -15.01
C LEU A 323 -1.60 15.10 -15.72
N MET A 324 -2.70 14.61 -15.16
CA MET A 324 -4.05 14.75 -15.69
C MET A 324 -5.09 14.35 -14.64
N GLN A 325 -6.37 14.51 -14.95
CA GLN A 325 -7.48 14.04 -14.13
C GLN A 325 -8.39 13.13 -14.96
N VAL A 326 -8.92 12.08 -14.34
CA VAL A 326 -9.93 11.21 -14.99
C VAL A 326 -11.28 11.43 -14.31
N VAL A 327 -12.27 11.80 -15.13
CA VAL A 327 -13.66 12.01 -14.71
C VAL A 327 -14.49 10.78 -15.08
N PRO A 328 -15.04 10.03 -14.11
CA PRO A 328 -15.87 8.86 -14.39
C PRO A 328 -17.13 9.25 -15.20
N LEU A 329 -17.40 8.53 -16.28
CA LEU A 329 -18.58 8.78 -17.13
C LEU A 329 -19.85 8.12 -16.58
N ASP A 330 -19.70 7.05 -15.79
CA ASP A 330 -20.81 6.26 -15.23
C ASP A 330 -21.18 6.69 -13.80
N ALA A 331 -20.63 7.80 -13.32
CA ALA A 331 -20.96 8.31 -12.00
C ALA A 331 -22.36 8.94 -12.02
N PRO A 332 -23.21 8.70 -10.99
CA PRO A 332 -24.56 9.24 -10.95
C PRO A 332 -24.52 10.77 -11.03
N MET A 333 -25.47 11.40 -11.71
CA MET A 333 -25.50 12.86 -11.76
C MET A 333 -26.10 13.41 -10.46
N ALA A 334 -25.43 14.39 -9.87
CA ALA A 334 -25.95 15.15 -8.74
C ALA A 334 -26.09 16.62 -9.14
N ILE A 335 -26.86 17.38 -8.38
CA ILE A 335 -26.93 18.83 -8.56
C ILE A 335 -26.38 19.51 -7.32
N THR A 336 -25.47 20.45 -7.51
CA THR A 336 -25.02 21.33 -6.45
C THR A 336 -25.83 22.61 -6.55
N ALA A 337 -26.74 22.81 -5.60
CA ALA A 337 -27.61 23.98 -5.52
C ALA A 337 -27.12 24.98 -4.48
N ARG A 338 -27.20 26.26 -4.83
CA ARG A 338 -26.82 27.39 -3.98
C ARG A 338 -28.08 28.06 -3.46
N PHE A 339 -28.10 28.30 -2.16
CA PHE A 339 -29.22 28.94 -1.46
C PHE A 339 -28.75 30.15 -0.66
N GLU A 340 -29.63 31.13 -0.51
CA GLU A 340 -29.38 32.31 0.30
C GLU A 340 -29.19 31.94 1.79
N PRO A 341 -28.27 32.60 2.52
CA PRO A 341 -28.03 32.32 3.93
C PRO A 341 -29.26 32.40 4.83
N LEU A 342 -30.21 33.28 4.50
CA LEU A 342 -31.47 33.43 5.22
C LEU A 342 -32.33 32.15 5.22
N MET A 343 -32.08 31.25 4.27
CA MET A 343 -32.85 30.02 4.10
C MET A 343 -32.18 28.78 4.70
N ALA A 344 -30.99 28.92 5.29
CA ALA A 344 -30.19 27.80 5.81
C ALA A 344 -30.93 26.92 6.83
N ASP A 345 -31.67 27.51 7.77
CA ASP A 345 -32.44 26.79 8.80
C ASP A 345 -33.52 25.86 8.23
N LYS A 346 -33.96 26.13 6.99
CA LYS A 346 -34.99 25.34 6.31
C LYS A 346 -34.43 24.19 5.47
N LEU A 347 -33.11 24.14 5.25
CA LEU A 347 -32.46 23.12 4.43
C LEU A 347 -32.02 21.96 5.33
N ARG A 348 -32.51 20.74 5.03
CA ARG A 348 -32.15 19.53 5.76
C ARG A 348 -31.93 18.37 4.80
N PRO A 349 -30.95 17.48 5.06
CA PRO A 349 -30.84 16.21 4.34
C PRO A 349 -32.15 15.40 4.39
N GLY A 350 -32.48 14.73 3.28
CA GLY A 350 -33.67 13.88 3.14
C GLY A 350 -34.94 14.59 2.65
N LEU A 351 -34.95 15.92 2.52
CA LEU A 351 -36.11 16.64 1.99
C LEU A 351 -36.32 16.35 0.49
N PRO A 352 -37.57 16.25 0.01
CA PRO A 352 -37.86 16.10 -1.41
C PRO A 352 -37.59 17.41 -2.14
N VAL A 353 -37.06 17.27 -3.36
CA VAL A 353 -36.62 18.39 -4.18
C VAL A 353 -37.21 18.28 -5.57
N HIS A 354 -37.69 19.41 -6.06
CA HIS A 354 -38.14 19.58 -7.43
C HIS A 354 -37.09 20.31 -8.23
N VAL A 355 -36.51 19.64 -9.21
CA VAL A 355 -35.48 20.15 -10.10
C VAL A 355 -36.11 20.50 -11.44
N HIS A 356 -35.92 21.75 -11.85
CA HIS A 356 -36.30 22.24 -13.16
C HIS A 356 -35.04 22.61 -13.95
N PHE A 357 -34.74 21.90 -15.03
CA PHE A 357 -33.55 22.17 -15.84
C PHE A 357 -33.77 23.39 -16.75
N THR A 358 -33.39 24.57 -16.27
CA THR A 358 -33.53 25.84 -17.02
C THR A 358 -32.74 25.85 -18.33
N ALA A 359 -31.68 25.05 -18.44
CA ALA A 359 -30.91 24.88 -19.67
C ALA A 359 -31.71 24.20 -20.81
N LEU A 360 -32.81 23.49 -20.49
CA LEU A 360 -33.69 22.88 -21.48
C LEU A 360 -34.73 23.91 -21.91
N GLN A 361 -34.51 24.55 -23.07
CA GLN A 361 -35.39 25.60 -23.63
C GLN A 361 -36.72 25.03 -24.18
N ARG A 362 -37.53 24.37 -23.34
CA ARG A 362 -38.89 23.95 -23.66
C ARG A 362 -39.85 24.39 -22.57
N VAL A 363 -41.01 24.91 -23.00
CA VAL A 363 -42.09 25.36 -22.11
C VAL A 363 -42.65 24.19 -21.29
N ASP A 364 -42.63 22.97 -21.84
CA ASP A 364 -43.15 21.75 -21.20
C ASP A 364 -42.03 20.86 -20.63
N THR A 365 -40.99 21.43 -20.03
CA THR A 365 -39.91 20.63 -19.42
C THR A 365 -40.40 20.02 -18.10
N PRO A 366 -40.44 18.68 -17.98
CA PRO A 366 -40.95 18.02 -16.78
C PRO A 366 -40.04 18.28 -15.57
N THR A 367 -40.67 18.54 -14.42
CA THR A 367 -39.97 18.70 -13.14
C THR A 367 -39.51 17.34 -12.63
N VAL A 368 -38.22 17.22 -12.34
CA VAL A 368 -37.62 16.00 -11.80
C VAL A 368 -37.69 16.01 -10.28
N THR A 369 -38.10 14.88 -9.70
CA THR A 369 -38.09 14.70 -8.24
C THR A 369 -36.77 14.06 -7.81
N GLY A 370 -36.07 14.70 -6.89
CA GLY A 370 -34.85 14.23 -6.25
C GLY A 370 -34.91 14.42 -4.73
N THR A 371 -33.79 14.16 -4.04
CA THR A 371 -33.71 14.34 -2.58
C THR A 371 -32.44 15.11 -2.19
N VAL A 372 -32.51 15.90 -1.13
CA VAL A 372 -31.32 16.56 -0.58
C VAL A 372 -30.42 15.50 0.05
N ALA A 373 -29.25 15.28 -0.52
CA ALA A 373 -28.26 14.36 0.03
C ALA A 373 -27.50 14.99 1.21
N THR A 374 -26.92 16.18 0.97
CA THR A 374 -26.14 16.91 1.99
C THR A 374 -26.35 18.41 1.86
N VAL A 375 -26.17 19.12 2.98
CA VAL A 375 -26.16 20.59 3.06
C VAL A 375 -24.84 20.99 3.71
N SER A 376 -24.20 22.06 3.24
CA SER A 376 -22.97 22.57 3.83
C SER A 376 -23.21 22.93 5.29
N ALA A 377 -22.28 22.52 6.16
CA ALA A 377 -22.38 22.78 7.60
C ALA A 377 -22.15 24.27 7.92
N ASP A 378 -21.41 24.96 7.07
CA ASP A 378 -21.06 26.36 7.15
C ASP A 378 -21.46 27.14 5.88
N GLN A 379 -21.38 28.46 6.02
CA GLN A 379 -21.63 29.43 4.96
C GLN A 379 -20.37 29.53 4.08
N LEU A 380 -20.53 29.25 2.79
CA LEU A 380 -19.46 29.36 1.79
C LEU A 380 -19.48 30.74 1.16
N ILE A 381 -18.32 31.23 0.70
CA ILE A 381 -18.21 32.52 -0.01
C ILE A 381 -17.88 32.22 -1.47
N ASP A 382 -18.61 32.83 -2.40
CA ASP A 382 -18.32 32.72 -3.82
C ASP A 382 -17.06 33.53 -4.16
N GLU A 383 -16.06 32.90 -4.80
CA GLU A 383 -14.78 33.53 -5.13
C GLU A 383 -14.90 34.69 -6.14
N GLN A 384 -15.95 34.70 -6.97
CA GLN A 384 -16.18 35.74 -7.98
C GLN A 384 -17.07 36.87 -7.49
N THR A 385 -18.14 36.53 -6.77
CA THR A 385 -19.15 37.53 -6.35
C THR A 385 -18.97 38.01 -4.91
N HIS A 386 -18.13 37.34 -4.12
CA HIS A 386 -17.98 37.53 -2.67
C HIS A 386 -19.30 37.46 -1.89
N GLN A 387 -20.36 36.91 -2.49
CA GLN A 387 -21.63 36.71 -1.84
C GLN A 387 -21.60 35.39 -1.07
N PRO A 388 -22.11 35.38 0.17
CA PRO A 388 -22.10 34.17 0.94
C PRO A 388 -23.36 33.33 0.65
N TYR A 389 -23.21 32.01 0.60
CA TYR A 389 -24.27 31.05 0.24
C TYR A 389 -24.13 29.73 1.00
N PHE A 390 -25.22 28.97 1.07
CA PHE A 390 -25.19 27.57 1.50
C PHE A 390 -25.28 26.66 0.28
N SER A 391 -24.48 25.60 0.27
CA SER A 391 -24.47 24.62 -0.81
C SER A 391 -25.27 23.39 -0.37
N ALA A 392 -26.22 22.93 -1.17
CA ALA A 392 -26.87 21.65 -0.97
C ALA A 392 -26.64 20.74 -2.18
N LYS A 393 -26.20 19.50 -1.91
CA LYS A 393 -26.08 18.46 -2.93
C LYS A 393 -27.39 17.70 -3.01
N VAL A 394 -27.96 17.66 -4.20
CA VAL A 394 -29.22 16.97 -4.51
C VAL A 394 -28.90 15.73 -5.32
N ASP A 395 -29.37 14.59 -4.85
CA ASP A 395 -29.26 13.32 -5.56
C ASP A 395 -30.50 13.11 -6.44
N ILE A 396 -30.25 12.69 -7.69
CA ILE A 396 -31.31 12.41 -8.66
C ILE A 396 -31.27 10.91 -8.97
N PRO A 397 -32.40 10.19 -8.80
CA PRO A 397 -32.48 8.79 -9.16
C PRO A 397 -32.10 8.55 -10.63
N ALA A 398 -31.28 7.54 -10.89
CA ALA A 398 -30.78 7.20 -12.22
C ALA A 398 -31.93 6.91 -13.23
N ASP A 399 -33.04 6.34 -12.76
CA ASP A 399 -34.22 6.05 -13.56
C ASP A 399 -34.86 7.33 -14.13
N THR A 400 -34.91 8.39 -13.32
CA THR A 400 -35.49 9.67 -13.73
C THR A 400 -34.63 10.35 -14.79
N VAL A 401 -33.30 10.27 -14.65
CA VAL A 401 -32.36 10.74 -15.65
C VAL A 401 -32.50 9.97 -16.96
N ALA A 402 -32.61 8.64 -16.89
CA ALA A 402 -32.78 7.79 -18.06
C ALA A 402 -34.10 8.11 -18.80
N SER A 403 -35.17 8.41 -18.06
CA SER A 403 -36.46 8.81 -18.66
C SER A 403 -36.37 10.14 -19.43
N LEU A 404 -35.60 11.11 -18.94
CA LEU A 404 -35.35 12.38 -19.64
C LEU A 404 -34.53 12.16 -20.92
N GLN A 405 -33.50 11.32 -20.86
CA GLN A 405 -32.70 10.97 -22.03
C GLN A 405 -33.53 10.25 -23.09
N ALA A 406 -34.41 9.34 -22.69
CA ALA A 406 -35.36 8.65 -23.58
C ALA A 406 -36.34 9.62 -24.26
N ALA A 407 -36.70 10.73 -23.61
CA ALA A 407 -37.49 11.82 -24.17
C ALA A 407 -36.69 12.78 -25.07
N GLY A 408 -35.40 12.49 -25.31
CA GLY A 408 -34.50 13.31 -26.13
C GLY A 408 -33.92 14.54 -25.41
N LEU A 409 -34.05 14.62 -24.09
CA LEU A 409 -33.52 15.71 -23.26
C LEU A 409 -32.18 15.28 -22.64
N LEU A 410 -31.08 15.63 -23.32
CA LEU A 410 -29.74 15.22 -22.91
C LEU A 410 -29.16 16.17 -21.84
N VAL A 411 -29.23 15.77 -20.58
CA VAL A 411 -28.62 16.51 -19.45
C VAL A 411 -27.11 16.28 -19.45
N ARG A 412 -26.31 17.36 -19.41
CA ARG A 412 -24.84 17.33 -19.35
C ARG A 412 -24.33 17.98 -18.06
N PRO A 413 -23.17 17.54 -17.53
CA PRO A 413 -22.47 18.26 -16.47
C PRO A 413 -22.23 19.73 -16.87
N GLY A 414 -22.42 20.65 -15.93
CA GLY A 414 -22.33 22.09 -16.13
C GLY A 414 -23.63 22.78 -16.54
N MET A 415 -24.72 22.05 -16.83
CA MET A 415 -26.02 22.66 -17.09
C MET A 415 -26.61 23.33 -15.85
N LEU A 416 -27.32 24.44 -16.05
CA LEU A 416 -28.05 25.15 -15.00
C LEU A 416 -29.42 24.49 -14.75
N ALA A 417 -29.80 24.45 -13.49
CA ALA A 417 -31.10 23.95 -13.04
C ALA A 417 -31.58 24.76 -11.83
N ASP A 418 -32.87 25.04 -11.77
CA ASP A 418 -33.51 25.61 -10.59
C ASP A 418 -33.95 24.48 -9.66
N VAL A 419 -33.60 24.62 -8.39
CA VAL A 419 -33.77 23.58 -7.39
C VAL A 419 -34.70 24.11 -6.31
N THR A 420 -35.90 23.53 -6.25
CA THR A 420 -36.91 23.89 -5.24
C THR A 420 -36.96 22.80 -4.18
N VAL A 421 -36.44 23.09 -2.99
CA VAL A 421 -36.48 22.18 -1.84
C VAL A 421 -37.82 22.36 -1.13
N VAL A 422 -38.59 21.28 -0.97
CA VAL A 422 -39.87 21.31 -0.27
C VAL A 422 -39.59 21.25 1.24
N THR A 423 -39.80 22.39 1.90
CA THR A 423 -39.45 22.60 3.33
C THR A 423 -40.63 22.40 4.28
N GLY A 424 -41.80 22.04 3.74
CA GLY A 424 -43.03 21.72 4.48
C GLY A 424 -44.29 22.12 3.72
N GLU A 425 -45.45 21.79 4.28
CA GLU A 425 -46.77 22.17 3.77
C GLU A 425 -47.37 23.26 4.66
N ARG A 426 -48.00 24.27 4.05
CA ARG A 426 -48.72 25.33 4.77
C ARG A 426 -50.11 25.54 4.17
N THR A 427 -51.07 25.88 5.01
CA THR A 427 -52.42 26.20 4.54
C THR A 427 -52.48 27.66 4.08
N LEU A 428 -53.41 27.99 3.17
CA LEU A 428 -53.59 29.35 2.65
C LEU A 428 -53.85 30.36 3.78
N MET A 429 -54.62 29.93 4.80
CA MET A 429 -54.89 30.73 6.00
C MET A 429 -53.59 31.08 6.76
N ASN A 430 -52.70 30.10 6.97
CA ASN A 430 -51.42 30.34 7.64
C ASN A 430 -50.51 31.29 6.84
N TYR A 431 -50.53 31.22 5.52
CA TYR A 431 -49.77 32.15 4.66
C TYR A 431 -50.23 33.60 4.82
N LEU A 432 -51.55 33.84 4.80
CA LEU A 432 -52.14 35.18 4.93
C LEU A 432 -51.98 35.77 6.34
N MET A 433 -52.10 34.94 7.38
CA MET A 433 -52.05 35.39 8.77
C MET A 433 -50.62 35.54 9.34
N LYS A 434 -49.62 34.92 8.72
CA LYS A 434 -48.21 34.98 9.18
C LYS A 434 -47.65 36.41 9.32
N PRO A 435 -47.71 37.30 8.30
CA PRO A 435 -47.16 38.66 8.44
C PRO A 435 -47.90 39.50 9.49
N LEU A 436 -49.19 39.24 9.71
CA LEU A 436 -49.98 39.88 10.77
C LEU A 436 -49.51 39.43 12.16
N ARG A 437 -49.26 38.12 12.33
CA ARG A 437 -48.77 37.54 13.58
C ARG A 437 -47.33 37.95 13.90
N GLU A 438 -46.45 37.96 12.91
CA GLU A 438 -45.06 38.37 13.08
C GLU A 438 -44.96 39.86 13.45
N ARG A 439 -45.76 40.72 12.83
CA ARG A 439 -45.81 42.15 13.20
C ARG A 439 -46.41 42.38 14.58
N LEU A 440 -47.41 41.62 15.00
CA LEU A 440 -47.95 41.67 16.36
C LEU A 440 -46.92 41.21 17.40
N LEU A 441 -46.14 40.16 17.11
CA LEU A 441 -45.07 39.68 17.99
C LEU A 441 -43.89 40.64 18.11
N VAL A 442 -43.57 41.39 17.05
CA VAL A 442 -42.54 42.44 17.07
C VAL A 442 -43.04 43.70 17.78
N ALA A 443 -44.33 44.03 17.68
CA ALA A 443 -44.92 45.16 18.40
C ALA A 443 -45.05 44.95 19.93
N PHE A 444 -44.96 43.70 20.41
CA PHE A 444 -44.98 43.35 21.83
C PHE A 444 -43.60 42.97 22.41
N LYS A 445 -42.51 43.28 21.68
CA LYS A 445 -41.15 43.23 22.18
C LYS A 445 -40.53 44.63 22.08
N GLU A 446 -40.70 45.41 23.13
CA GLU A 446 -39.74 46.45 23.48
C GLU A 446 -38.70 45.81 24.41
N GLU A 447 -37.46 45.77 23.90
CA GLU A 447 -36.23 45.12 24.39
C GLU A 447 -36.18 43.58 24.45
#